data_AF-A0A8T7BVQ6-F1
#
_entry.id   AF-A0A8T7BVQ6-F1
#
_cell.length_a   1.000
_cell.length_b   1.000
_cell.length_c   1.000
_cell.angle_alpha   90.00
_cell.angle_beta   90.00
_cell.angle_gamma   90.00
#
_symmetry.space_group_name_H-M   'P 1'
#
loop_
_entity.id
_entity.type
_entity.pdbx_description
1 polymer ?
#
loop_
_entity_poly.entity_id
_entity_poly.type
_entity_poly.pdbx_seq_one_letter_code
_entity_poly.pdbx_strand_id
1 'polypeptide(L)'
;MKTSHTYSRRDVIKALSAGGVASLPLANPVMSQILYDNGVNMPPSVTHIENWNPVKRLTPVKPDGLVLNASVTTIDIGGGNQGVAWLLNNSLPSPLIRIRKGEHFKLRLDNELPDGLILHWHGLTPPEPMDGHPRLAIYKGSSYDYDFTVENRASTYWY
;
A
#
# COMPACT_ATOMS: atom_id res chain seq x y z
N MET A 1 33.16 27.31 33.31
CA MET A 1 33.99 26.86 32.17
C MET A 1 33.06 26.30 31.10
N LYS A 2 32.84 26.99 29.97
CA LYS A 2 32.03 26.49 28.84
C LYS A 2 32.96 25.81 27.84
N THR A 3 32.73 24.53 27.56
CA THR A 3 33.48 23.75 26.56
C THR A 3 32.89 23.98 25.18
N SER A 4 33.57 24.77 24.34
CA SER A 4 33.23 24.96 22.93
C SER A 4 33.55 23.68 22.15
N HIS A 5 32.52 22.97 21.67
CA HIS A 5 32.70 21.83 20.77
C HIS A 5 32.77 22.34 19.32
N THR A 6 33.93 22.24 18.69
CA THR A 6 34.10 22.48 17.25
C THR A 6 33.90 21.18 16.48
N TYR A 7 32.83 21.10 15.69
CA TYR A 7 32.55 19.96 14.81
C TYR A 7 33.37 20.04 13.52
N SER A 8 33.91 18.90 13.07
CA SER A 8 34.71 18.83 11.84
C SER A 8 33.82 18.68 10.60
N ARG A 9 34.36 19.04 9.42
CA ARG A 9 33.66 18.86 8.13
C ARG A 9 33.24 17.41 7.87
N ARG A 10 33.95 16.42 8.43
CA ARG A 10 33.58 15.00 8.32
C ARG A 10 32.35 14.64 9.15
N ASP A 11 32.13 15.33 10.26
CA ASP A 11 30.97 15.09 11.13
C ASP A 11 29.69 15.63 10.48
N VAL A 12 29.80 16.77 9.79
CA VAL A 12 28.70 17.34 8.99
C VAL A 12 28.33 16.45 7.80
N ILE A 13 29.31 15.86 7.11
CA ILE A 13 29.04 15.00 5.95
C ILE A 13 28.39 13.67 6.36
N LYS A 14 28.78 13.07 7.49
CA LYS A 14 28.09 11.89 8.04
C LYS A 14 26.62 12.16 8.36
N ALA A 15 26.31 13.36 8.86
CA ALA A 15 24.94 13.77 9.15
C ALA A 15 24.09 13.92 7.88
N LEU A 16 24.69 14.40 6.78
CA LEU A 16 23.99 14.57 5.49
C LEU A 16 23.83 13.25 4.73
N SER A 17 24.77 12.30 4.81
CA SER A 17 24.63 10.99 4.13
C SER A 17 23.52 10.11 4.70
N ALA A 18 23.01 10.43 5.90
CA ALA A 18 21.84 9.78 6.49
C ALA A 18 20.51 10.43 6.05
N GLY A 19 20.53 11.54 5.31
CA GLY A 19 19.37 12.35 4.92
C GLY A 19 18.97 12.19 3.46
N GLY A 20 18.83 10.95 3.00
CA GLY A 20 18.47 10.62 1.62
C GLY A 20 16.99 10.29 1.41
N VAL A 21 16.04 10.82 2.20
CA VAL A 21 14.60 10.91 1.91
C VAL A 21 14.07 12.07 2.76
N ALA A 22 13.14 12.88 2.23
CA ALA A 22 12.45 13.93 2.96
C ALA A 22 11.58 13.36 4.10
N SER A 23 12.22 12.98 5.20
CA SER A 23 11.60 12.44 6.40
C SER A 23 12.19 13.13 7.62
N LEU A 24 11.34 13.95 8.24
CA LEU A 24 11.23 14.23 9.67
C LEU A 24 12.54 14.33 10.48
N PRO A 25 12.82 15.47 11.15
CA PRO A 25 14.03 15.70 11.96
C PRO A 25 14.06 14.89 13.29
N LEU A 26 13.45 13.70 13.34
CA LEU A 26 13.06 13.01 14.58
C LEU A 26 13.96 11.84 14.99
N ALA A 27 15.06 11.55 14.28
CA ALA A 27 15.91 10.40 14.61
C ALA A 27 17.37 10.73 14.93
N ASN A 28 17.72 12.01 15.14
CA ASN A 28 19.08 12.38 15.54
C ASN A 28 19.14 12.74 17.04
N PRO A 29 19.81 11.93 17.89
CA PRO A 29 19.89 12.18 19.34
C PRO A 29 20.63 13.48 19.71
N VAL A 30 21.44 14.03 18.81
CA VAL A 30 22.09 15.33 19.02
C VAL A 30 21.08 16.48 18.86
N MET A 31 20.13 16.34 17.94
CA MET A 31 19.12 17.37 17.67
C MET A 31 18.05 17.42 18.78
N SER A 32 17.67 16.26 19.34
CA SER A 32 16.74 16.19 20.46
C SER A 32 17.30 16.86 21.73
N GLN A 33 18.61 16.73 21.99
CA GLN A 33 19.25 17.36 23.15
C GLN A 33 19.31 18.88 23.00
N ILE A 34 19.65 19.40 21.80
CA ILE A 34 19.67 20.84 21.53
C ILE A 34 18.29 21.47 21.71
N LEU A 35 17.22 20.77 21.30
CA LEU A 35 15.85 21.29 21.42
C LEU A 35 15.34 21.25 22.88
N TYR A 36 15.72 20.24 23.65
CA TYR A 36 15.43 20.16 25.09
C TYR A 36 16.15 21.26 25.90
N ASP A 37 17.44 21.46 25.64
CA ASP A 37 18.24 22.49 26.33
C ASP A 37 17.76 23.92 26.05
N ASN A 38 17.02 24.14 24.96
CA ASN A 38 16.40 25.42 24.58
C ASN A 38 14.93 25.55 25.02
N GLY A 39 14.42 24.65 25.87
CA GLY A 39 13.07 24.76 26.46
C GLY A 39 11.92 24.45 25.51
N VAL A 40 12.18 23.78 24.39
CA VAL A 40 11.13 23.33 23.47
C VAL A 40 10.54 22.03 24.02
N ASN A 41 9.36 22.12 24.64
CA ASN A 41 8.57 20.94 25.02
C ASN A 41 8.07 20.25 23.75
N MET A 42 8.77 19.18 23.33
CA MET A 42 8.24 18.25 22.34
C MET A 42 7.05 17.51 22.97
N PRO A 43 5.91 17.36 22.26
CA PRO A 43 4.92 16.37 22.67
C PRO A 43 5.61 15.00 22.78
N PRO A 44 5.15 14.09 23.66
CA PRO A 44 5.77 12.79 23.84
C PRO A 44 5.95 12.18 22.45
N SER A 45 7.20 11.99 22.08
CA SER A 45 7.57 11.40 20.80
C SER A 45 6.80 10.09 20.69
N VAL A 46 6.02 9.96 19.61
CA VAL A 46 5.49 8.66 19.18
C VAL A 46 6.70 7.83 18.80
N THR A 47 7.37 7.25 19.79
CA THR A 47 8.67 6.58 19.62
C THR A 47 8.53 5.20 19.01
N HIS A 48 7.30 4.69 18.89
CA HIS A 48 7.07 3.40 18.28
C HIS A 48 5.59 3.28 17.93
N ILE A 49 5.24 3.29 16.65
CA ILE A 49 4.06 2.53 16.23
C ILE A 49 4.55 1.09 16.19
N GLU A 50 4.38 0.35 17.30
CA GLU A 50 4.65 -1.08 17.30
C GLU A 50 3.91 -1.70 16.10
N ASN A 51 4.67 -2.37 15.22
CA ASN A 51 4.19 -3.05 14.00
C ASN A 51 3.92 -2.18 12.76
N TRP A 52 4.28 -0.90 12.72
CA TRP A 52 4.31 -0.18 11.43
C TRP A 52 5.53 -0.60 10.62
N ASN A 53 5.33 -1.54 9.69
CA ASN A 53 6.33 -1.87 8.68
C ASN A 53 6.06 -1.02 7.41
N PRO A 54 6.80 0.06 7.16
CA PRO A 54 6.64 0.87 5.94
C PRO A 54 7.01 0.09 4.66
N VAL A 55 7.54 -1.13 4.81
CA VAL A 55 7.97 -2.04 3.74
C VAL A 55 7.28 -3.39 3.89
N LYS A 56 5.99 -3.45 4.31
CA LYS A 56 5.23 -4.70 4.20
C LYS A 56 5.13 -5.07 2.72
N ARG A 57 6.09 -5.87 2.25
CA ARG A 57 6.10 -6.39 0.88
C ARG A 57 4.90 -7.30 0.74
N LEU A 58 3.97 -6.91 -0.12
CA LEU A 58 2.87 -7.78 -0.51
C LEU A 58 3.48 -8.97 -1.25
N THR A 59 3.12 -10.17 -0.81
CA THR A 59 3.47 -11.40 -1.51
C THR A 59 2.68 -11.43 -2.81
N PRO A 60 3.32 -11.36 -3.98
CA PRO A 60 2.58 -11.37 -5.23
C PRO A 60 1.92 -12.73 -5.46
N VAL A 61 0.69 -12.71 -5.96
CA VAL A 61 -0.06 -13.90 -6.37
C VAL A 61 -0.16 -13.96 -7.88
N LYS A 62 -0.17 -15.17 -8.44
CA LYS A 62 -0.54 -15.36 -9.85
C LYS A 62 -2.07 -15.28 -9.97
N PRO A 63 -2.59 -14.77 -11.09
CA PRO A 63 -4.03 -14.75 -11.29
C PRO A 63 -4.60 -16.15 -11.51
N ASP A 64 -3.84 -17.10 -12.06
CA ASP A 64 -4.32 -18.46 -12.39
C ASP A 64 -5.04 -19.17 -11.24
N GLY A 65 -6.37 -19.26 -11.34
CA GLY A 65 -7.24 -19.86 -10.31
C GLY A 65 -7.50 -18.98 -9.09
N LEU A 66 -7.08 -17.72 -9.11
CA LEU A 66 -7.36 -16.74 -8.06
C LEU A 66 -8.84 -16.39 -8.06
N VAL A 67 -9.43 -16.45 -6.87
CA VAL A 67 -10.77 -15.94 -6.59
C VAL A 67 -10.64 -14.66 -5.76
N LEU A 68 -11.26 -13.58 -6.22
CA LEU A 68 -11.41 -12.33 -5.50
C LEU A 68 -12.85 -12.23 -4.99
N ASN A 69 -13.05 -12.40 -3.69
CA ASN A 69 -14.33 -12.23 -3.03
C ASN A 69 -14.46 -10.80 -2.52
N ALA A 70 -15.43 -10.06 -3.07
CA ALA A 70 -15.74 -8.70 -2.64
C ALA A 70 -16.76 -8.74 -1.50
N SER A 71 -16.40 -8.22 -0.34
CA SER A 71 -17.24 -8.25 0.86
C SER A 71 -17.13 -6.96 1.67
N VAL A 72 -18.14 -6.72 2.50
CA VAL A 72 -18.12 -5.63 3.49
C VAL A 72 -17.47 -6.16 4.78
N THR A 73 -16.47 -5.45 5.29
CA THR A 73 -15.72 -5.84 6.50
C THR A 73 -15.49 -4.61 7.38
N THR A 74 -15.53 -4.79 8.70
CA THR A 74 -15.08 -3.78 9.67
C THR A 74 -13.59 -3.96 9.93
N ILE A 75 -12.81 -2.89 9.76
CA ILE A 75 -11.36 -2.89 9.96
C ILE A 75 -10.92 -1.76 10.89
N ASP A 76 -9.77 -1.92 11.55
CA ASP A 76 -9.09 -0.83 12.22
C ASP A 76 -8.39 0.04 11.17
N ILE A 77 -8.83 1.30 11.03
CA ILE A 77 -8.25 2.28 10.11
C ILE A 77 -7.07 3.05 10.73
N GLY A 78 -6.73 2.74 11.98
CA GLY A 78 -5.60 3.29 12.72
C GLY A 78 -6.00 3.78 14.10
N GLY A 79 -5.17 3.48 15.11
CA GLY A 79 -5.37 3.95 16.48
C GLY A 79 -6.60 3.35 17.18
N GLY A 80 -7.04 2.15 16.77
CA GLY A 80 -8.22 1.49 17.31
C GLY A 80 -9.54 1.99 16.71
N ASN A 81 -9.50 2.97 15.79
CA ASN A 81 -10.68 3.50 15.14
C ASN A 81 -11.21 2.47 14.14
N GLN A 82 -12.45 2.03 14.33
CA GLN A 82 -13.09 1.07 13.43
C GLN A 82 -13.76 1.79 12.26
N GLY A 83 -13.63 1.24 11.06
CA GLY A 83 -14.29 1.71 9.84
C GLY A 83 -14.88 0.54 9.04
N VAL A 84 -16.01 0.79 8.40
CA VAL A 84 -16.59 -0.14 7.43
C VAL A 84 -15.89 0.05 6.09
N ALA A 85 -15.34 -1.03 5.53
CA ALA A 85 -14.63 -1.05 4.27
C ALA A 85 -15.19 -2.14 3.34
N TRP A 86 -15.11 -1.89 2.05
CA TRP A 86 -15.33 -2.92 1.03
C TRP A 86 -13.97 -3.45 0.61
N LEU A 87 -13.77 -4.75 0.75
CA LEU A 87 -12.47 -5.39 0.55
C LEU A 87 -12.58 -6.56 -0.40
N LEU A 88 -11.47 -6.83 -1.08
CA LEU A 88 -11.27 -8.07 -1.82
C LEU A 88 -10.48 -9.04 -0.94
N ASN A 89 -11.01 -10.25 -0.76
CA ASN A 89 -10.45 -11.31 0.08
C ASN A 89 -10.19 -10.86 1.53
N ASN A 90 -11.08 -10.03 2.09
CA ASN A 90 -10.99 -9.47 3.44
C ASN A 90 -9.60 -8.83 3.75
N SER A 91 -8.93 -8.30 2.72
CA SER A 91 -7.55 -7.80 2.83
C SER A 91 -7.45 -6.32 2.48
N LEU A 92 -6.72 -5.59 3.31
CA LEU A 92 -6.26 -4.23 3.05
C LEU A 92 -4.72 -4.17 3.22
N PRO A 93 -3.95 -3.94 2.15
CA PRO A 93 -4.38 -3.76 0.75
C PRO A 93 -4.88 -5.07 0.13
N SER A 94 -5.59 -4.97 -0.99
CA SER A 94 -6.02 -6.12 -1.79
C SER A 94 -4.81 -6.91 -2.35
N PRO A 95 -5.01 -8.17 -2.77
CA PRO A 95 -3.90 -9.03 -3.24
C PRO A 95 -3.07 -8.40 -4.36
N LEU A 96 -1.75 -8.41 -4.24
CA LEU A 96 -0.88 -7.96 -5.33
C LEU A 96 -0.82 -9.02 -6.43
N ILE A 97 -1.42 -8.77 -7.59
CA ILE A 97 -1.34 -9.69 -8.73
C ILE A 97 -0.04 -9.45 -9.52
N ARG A 98 0.71 -10.52 -9.81
CA ARG A 98 1.89 -10.48 -10.68
C ARG A 98 1.82 -11.57 -11.75
N ILE A 99 1.90 -11.12 -12.99
CA ILE A 99 1.83 -11.96 -14.19
C ILE A 99 2.88 -11.47 -15.20
N ARG A 100 3.38 -12.36 -16.06
CA ARG A 100 4.30 -12.02 -17.15
C ARG A 100 3.54 -11.77 -18.45
N LYS A 101 4.15 -10.98 -19.34
CA LYS A 101 3.69 -10.86 -20.72
C LYS A 101 3.62 -12.24 -21.39
N GLY A 102 2.54 -12.52 -22.10
CA GLY A 102 2.25 -13.78 -22.78
C GLY A 102 1.65 -14.87 -21.89
N GLU A 103 1.55 -14.67 -20.57
CA GLU A 103 0.83 -15.61 -19.70
C GLU A 103 -0.69 -15.36 -19.76
N HIS A 104 -1.46 -16.41 -19.48
CA HIS A 104 -2.92 -16.33 -19.34
C HIS A 104 -3.29 -15.73 -17.98
N PHE A 105 -4.12 -14.70 -18.02
CA PHE A 105 -4.80 -14.11 -16.88
C PHE A 105 -6.14 -14.84 -16.71
N LYS A 106 -6.32 -15.58 -15.60
CA LYS A 106 -7.54 -16.34 -15.30
C LYS A 106 -7.99 -16.12 -13.88
N LEU A 107 -8.98 -15.26 -13.66
CA LEU A 107 -9.40 -14.84 -12.33
C LEU A 107 -10.92 -14.84 -12.21
N ARG A 108 -11.45 -15.30 -11.08
CA ARG A 108 -12.86 -15.16 -10.74
C ARG A 108 -13.09 -14.02 -9.76
N LEU A 109 -14.07 -13.17 -10.04
CA LEU A 109 -14.60 -12.18 -9.12
C LEU A 109 -15.94 -12.67 -8.57
N ASP A 110 -16.07 -12.76 -7.25
CA ASP A 110 -17.32 -13.06 -6.56
C ASP A 110 -17.81 -11.80 -5.83
N ASN A 111 -19.08 -11.44 -6.02
CA ASN A 111 -19.65 -10.25 -5.39
C ASN A 111 -20.58 -10.60 -4.21
N GLU A 112 -20.18 -10.26 -2.99
CA GLU A 112 -21.03 -10.32 -1.79
C GLU A 112 -21.45 -8.94 -1.27
N LEU A 113 -21.13 -7.87 -2.01
CA LEU A 113 -21.52 -6.50 -1.70
C LEU A 113 -23.02 -6.29 -1.95
N PRO A 114 -23.65 -5.29 -1.29
CA PRO A 114 -25.04 -4.95 -1.55
C PRO A 114 -25.28 -4.36 -2.95
N ASP A 115 -24.25 -3.79 -3.58
CA ASP A 115 -24.34 -3.07 -4.85
C ASP A 115 -23.71 -3.84 -6.02
N GLY A 116 -23.99 -3.37 -7.24
CA GLY A 116 -23.36 -3.89 -8.47
C GLY A 116 -21.86 -3.62 -8.49
N LEU A 117 -21.08 -4.60 -8.93
CA LEU A 117 -19.62 -4.56 -8.92
C LEU A 117 -19.04 -4.86 -10.31
N ILE A 118 -17.99 -4.12 -10.66
CA ILE A 118 -17.04 -4.44 -11.73
C ILE A 118 -15.62 -4.35 -11.18
N LEU A 119 -14.66 -5.04 -11.82
CA LEU A 119 -13.24 -4.70 -11.71
C LEU A 119 -12.73 -4.25 -13.08
N HIS A 120 -12.05 -3.11 -13.09
CA HIS A 120 -11.40 -2.56 -14.29
C HIS A 120 -9.88 -2.67 -14.15
N TRP A 121 -9.23 -3.30 -15.12
CA TRP A 121 -7.78 -3.53 -15.08
C TRP A 121 -7.02 -2.31 -15.59
N HIS A 122 -6.99 -1.26 -14.77
CA HIS A 122 -6.52 0.06 -15.17
C HIS A 122 -5.09 0.06 -15.76
N GLY A 123 -5.02 0.33 -17.06
CA GLY A 123 -3.81 0.41 -17.86
C GLY A 123 -3.43 -0.90 -18.58
N LEU A 124 -4.08 -2.03 -18.29
CA LEU A 124 -4.04 -3.19 -19.17
C LEU A 124 -4.84 -2.92 -20.44
N THR A 125 -4.64 -3.76 -21.45
CA THR A 125 -5.39 -3.70 -22.72
C THR A 125 -6.07 -5.04 -23.00
N PRO A 126 -7.00 -5.48 -22.12
CA PRO A 126 -7.74 -6.71 -22.34
C PRO A 126 -8.81 -6.53 -23.44
N PRO A 127 -9.41 -7.62 -23.96
CA PRO A 127 -10.62 -7.53 -24.78
C PRO A 127 -11.77 -6.83 -24.03
N GLU A 128 -12.71 -6.20 -24.76
CA GLU A 128 -13.81 -5.41 -24.17
C GLU A 128 -14.59 -6.13 -23.04
N PRO A 129 -14.97 -7.42 -23.18
CA PRO A 129 -15.68 -8.11 -22.10
C PRO A 129 -14.84 -8.26 -20.83
N MET A 130 -13.52 -8.27 -20.96
CA MET A 130 -12.58 -8.49 -19.86
C MET A 130 -12.10 -7.20 -19.20
N ASP A 131 -12.52 -6.03 -19.67
CA ASP A 131 -12.04 -4.73 -19.19
C ASP A 131 -12.86 -4.14 -18.03
N GLY A 132 -14.02 -4.73 -17.69
CA GLY A 132 -14.84 -4.26 -16.57
C GLY A 132 -15.79 -3.11 -16.92
N HIS A 133 -16.38 -3.11 -18.12
CA HIS A 133 -17.39 -2.12 -18.49
C HIS A 133 -18.61 -2.19 -17.55
N PRO A 134 -19.22 -1.05 -17.12
CA PRO A 134 -20.40 -1.05 -16.22
C PRO A 134 -21.62 -1.86 -16.68
N ARG A 135 -21.69 -2.20 -17.97
CA ARG A 135 -22.73 -3.07 -18.56
C ARG A 135 -22.63 -4.51 -18.05
N LEU A 136 -21.45 -4.91 -17.59
CA LEU A 136 -21.11 -6.25 -17.12
C LEU A 136 -21.10 -6.34 -15.60
N ALA A 137 -21.66 -5.33 -14.91
CA ALA A 137 -21.73 -5.32 -13.46
C ALA A 137 -22.46 -6.57 -12.94
N ILE A 138 -21.79 -7.27 -12.02
CA ILE A 138 -22.35 -8.41 -11.32
C ILE A 138 -23.00 -7.97 -10.01
N TYR A 139 -24.16 -8.53 -9.70
CA TYR A 139 -24.88 -8.25 -8.46
C TYR A 139 -24.54 -9.27 -7.39
N LYS A 140 -25.01 -9.02 -6.17
CA LYS A 140 -24.78 -9.88 -5.01
C LYS A 140 -25.07 -11.36 -5.31
N GLY A 141 -24.15 -12.24 -4.90
CA GLY A 141 -24.21 -13.68 -5.10
C GLY A 141 -23.86 -14.15 -6.52
N SER A 142 -23.47 -13.24 -7.41
CA SER A 142 -23.02 -13.57 -8.77
C SER A 142 -21.50 -13.51 -8.89
N SER A 143 -20.98 -14.15 -9.94
CA SER A 143 -19.56 -14.20 -10.25
C SER A 143 -19.27 -13.73 -11.68
N TYR A 144 -18.06 -13.24 -11.90
CA TYR A 144 -17.53 -12.90 -13.23
C TYR A 144 -16.15 -13.53 -13.44
N ASP A 145 -15.95 -14.23 -14.55
CA ASP A 145 -14.69 -14.89 -14.89
C ASP A 145 -13.93 -14.05 -15.92
N TYR A 146 -12.76 -13.55 -15.54
CA TYR A 146 -11.81 -12.86 -16.41
C TYR A 146 -10.83 -13.87 -17.01
N ASP A 147 -10.81 -14.00 -18.34
CA ASP A 147 -9.88 -14.88 -19.07
C ASP A 147 -9.33 -14.17 -20.31
N PHE A 148 -8.05 -13.81 -20.29
CA PHE A 148 -7.35 -13.20 -21.43
C PHE A 148 -5.83 -13.39 -21.36
N THR A 149 -5.14 -13.20 -22.48
CA THR A 149 -3.66 -13.21 -22.52
C THR A 149 -3.11 -11.80 -22.30
N VAL A 150 -2.09 -11.68 -21.45
CA VAL A 150 -1.48 -10.37 -21.14
C VAL A 150 -0.46 -9.98 -22.19
N GLU A 151 -0.80 -9.03 -23.06
CA GLU A 151 0.10 -8.53 -24.12
C GLU A 151 0.88 -7.26 -23.73
N ASN A 152 0.48 -6.62 -22.63
CA ASN A 152 1.07 -5.38 -22.16
C ASN A 152 2.56 -5.50 -21.85
N ARG A 153 3.29 -4.39 -22.01
CA ARG A 153 4.67 -4.28 -21.54
C ARG A 153 4.74 -4.38 -20.01
N ALA A 154 5.90 -4.77 -19.49
CA ALA A 154 6.14 -4.76 -18.05
C ALA A 154 5.92 -3.34 -17.48
N SER A 155 5.00 -3.22 -16.53
CA SER A 155 4.69 -1.99 -15.82
C SER A 155 3.93 -2.30 -14.52
N THR A 156 3.60 -1.25 -13.77
CA THR A 156 2.71 -1.33 -12.62
C THR A 156 1.32 -0.88 -13.05
N TYR A 157 0.35 -1.77 -12.88
CA TYR A 157 -1.07 -1.54 -13.14
C TYR A 157 -1.84 -1.65 -11.81
N TRP A 158 -3.13 -1.31 -11.84
CA TRP A 158 -4.01 -1.36 -10.67
C TRP A 158 -5.42 -1.76 -11.11
N TYR A 159 -6.28 -2.06 -10.15
CA TYR A 159 -7.63 -2.53 -10.37
C TYR A 159 -8.53 -2.21 -9.17
#